data_AF-A0A1H9CXD4-F1
#
_entry.id   AF-A0A1H9CXD4-F1
#
_cell.length_a   1.000
_cell.length_b   1.000
_cell.length_c   1.000
_cell.angle_alpha   90.00
_cell.angle_beta   90.00
_cell.angle_gamma   90.00
#
_symmetry.space_group_name_H-M   'P 1'
#
loop_
_entity.id
_entity.type
_entity.pdbx_description
1 polymer ?
#
loop_
_entity_poly.entity_id
_entity_poly.type
_entity_poly.pdbx_seq_one_letter_code
_entity_poly.pdbx_strand_id
1 'polypeptide(L)'
;MYPVYEDGLVEWSDFISKRYMGFYIRGAIFRADIYSYGKSADYVARNLLKTTDGQYLWGPGEITPSVCSMERLSVVPNVERKDIAIVSVANSSKVNNAFKDCEHLLVTDAADYEKDFDSFVKKYKRWCGDLQIEPDFEALSMNEDVGVITVKTSPDNKGIFKDTKEHKIGYFAYYNKDIMDGSKVPLVLGFHGGGDTAMFLTFVSGWYEVAHKYGFLYVAIDNHLAVSATEVAEFIESLKLRYPIDEHRIYGTGFSMGSGKSWDMFQEYPEIFAGLMPASALFPKDHNLFGDYIGDRINKTVPVPIFYSGGEESPLPELPFQAAQCIERVQYAAQVNKCKERFEDLDFEDRANWEDKIYGKKADRVEVVHDDSRNSDLTIRYYDSEDGVCRTAFASVSHQQHECRQHTCENAWKFISKFTR
;
A
#
# COMPACT_ATOMS: atom_id res chain seq x y z
N MET A 1 12.88 -3.81 6.68
CA MET A 1 13.71 -3.73 5.46
C MET A 1 13.56 -2.33 4.93
N TYR A 2 14.59 -1.67 4.39
CA TYR A 2 14.51 -0.24 4.08
C TYR A 2 15.08 0.05 2.69
N PRO A 3 14.25 0.03 1.63
CA PRO A 3 14.66 0.50 0.32
C PRO A 3 14.69 2.03 0.31
N VAL A 4 15.77 2.60 -0.20
CA VAL A 4 15.89 4.03 -0.48
C VAL A 4 15.89 4.20 -1.99
N TYR A 5 14.95 5.02 -2.48
CA TYR A 5 14.85 5.37 -3.90
C TYR A 5 15.60 6.67 -4.12
N GLU A 6 16.71 6.62 -4.85
CA GLU A 6 17.49 7.78 -5.24
C GLU A 6 17.87 7.65 -6.71
N ASP A 7 17.51 8.66 -7.52
CA ASP A 7 17.80 8.70 -8.97
C ASP A 7 17.39 7.44 -9.76
N GLY A 8 16.31 6.78 -9.36
CA GLY A 8 15.80 5.56 -10.01
C GLY A 8 16.55 4.28 -9.62
N LEU A 9 17.51 4.36 -8.70
CA LEU A 9 18.14 3.20 -8.06
C LEU A 9 17.47 2.93 -6.72
N VAL A 10 17.33 1.65 -6.41
CA VAL A 10 16.81 1.20 -5.12
C VAL A 10 17.93 0.53 -4.37
N GLU A 11 18.44 1.21 -3.34
CA GLU A 11 19.45 0.64 -2.46
C GLU A 11 18.80 -0.31 -1.46
N TRP A 12 19.35 -1.51 -1.36
CA TRP A 12 18.92 -2.53 -0.43
C TRP A 12 19.87 -2.58 0.76
N SER A 13 19.34 -2.31 1.95
CA SER A 13 20.02 -2.58 3.22
C SER A 13 19.22 -3.58 4.05
N ASP A 14 19.92 -4.52 4.68
CA ASP A 14 19.33 -5.45 5.63
C ASP A 14 18.73 -4.68 6.81
N PHE A 15 17.51 -5.05 7.21
CA PHE A 15 16.77 -4.28 8.21
C PHE A 15 17.39 -4.32 9.60
N ILE A 16 17.88 -5.51 9.97
CA ILE A 16 18.31 -5.85 11.32
C ILE A 16 19.75 -5.38 11.49
N SER A 17 20.63 -5.75 10.57
CA SER A 17 22.05 -5.42 10.63
C SER A 17 22.40 -4.04 10.07
N LYS A 18 21.47 -3.38 9.37
CA LYS A 18 21.70 -2.11 8.63
C LYS A 18 22.82 -2.20 7.60
N ARG A 19 23.22 -3.41 7.21
CA ARG A 19 24.27 -3.63 6.21
C ARG A 19 23.74 -3.34 4.82
N TYR A 20 24.52 -2.66 3.98
CA TYR A 20 24.24 -2.56 2.55
C TYR A 20 24.38 -3.93 1.88
N MET A 21 23.39 -4.29 1.09
CA MET A 21 23.23 -5.63 0.54
C MET A 21 23.14 -5.65 -1.00
N GLY A 22 22.91 -4.51 -1.65
CA GLY A 22 22.95 -4.38 -3.11
C GLY A 22 21.94 -3.39 -3.66
N PHE A 23 21.67 -3.47 -4.96
CA PHE A 23 20.58 -2.74 -5.62
C PHE A 23 19.47 -3.73 -5.99
N TYR A 24 18.22 -3.37 -5.70
CA TYR A 24 17.08 -4.27 -5.93
C TYR A 24 15.86 -3.52 -6.45
N ILE A 25 15.39 -3.84 -7.66
CA ILE A 25 14.18 -3.22 -8.21
C ILE A 25 12.97 -3.99 -7.69
N ARG A 26 12.15 -3.39 -6.82
CA ARG A 26 10.95 -4.02 -6.23
C ARG A 26 9.91 -4.44 -7.29
N GLY A 27 10.06 -3.92 -8.50
CA GLY A 27 9.39 -4.35 -9.73
C GLY A 27 9.69 -5.79 -10.20
N ALA A 28 10.76 -6.42 -9.72
CA ALA A 28 11.15 -7.77 -10.15
C ALA A 28 10.03 -8.82 -10.01
N ILE A 29 9.10 -8.68 -9.05
CA ILE A 29 7.95 -9.58 -8.84
C ILE A 29 6.57 -8.91 -8.98
N PHE A 30 6.53 -7.62 -9.36
CA PHE A 30 5.27 -6.88 -9.55
C PHE A 30 5.19 -6.29 -10.95
N ARG A 31 6.17 -5.47 -11.34
CA ARG A 31 6.26 -4.84 -12.67
C ARG A 31 7.71 -4.48 -12.95
N ALA A 32 8.32 -5.20 -13.88
CA ALA A 32 9.66 -4.91 -14.37
C ALA A 32 9.61 -4.67 -15.88
N ASP A 33 9.77 -3.40 -16.26
CA ASP A 33 9.77 -2.95 -17.65
C ASP A 33 11.21 -2.63 -18.07
N ILE A 34 11.73 -3.39 -19.02
CA ILE A 34 13.11 -3.25 -19.50
C ILE A 34 13.13 -2.46 -20.79
N TYR A 35 13.79 -1.31 -20.78
CA TYR A 35 14.07 -0.51 -21.98
C TYR A 35 15.54 -0.69 -22.38
N SER A 36 15.78 -1.12 -23.61
CA SER A 36 17.11 -1.52 -24.07
C SER A 36 17.41 -1.09 -25.50
N TYR A 37 18.65 -0.65 -25.73
CA TYR A 37 19.11 -0.12 -27.02
C TYR A 37 20.58 -0.50 -27.28
N GLY A 38 20.92 -0.72 -28.54
CA GLY A 38 22.28 -1.13 -28.93
C GLY A 38 22.66 -2.47 -28.29
N LYS A 39 23.85 -2.55 -27.67
CA LYS A 39 24.36 -3.81 -27.11
C LYS A 39 23.53 -4.35 -25.95
N SER A 40 22.82 -3.50 -25.20
CA SER A 40 21.93 -3.98 -24.13
C SER A 40 20.69 -4.66 -24.72
N ALA A 41 20.15 -4.18 -25.84
CA ALA A 41 19.04 -4.85 -26.52
C ALA A 41 19.41 -6.26 -26.96
N ASP A 42 20.59 -6.45 -27.55
CA ASP A 42 21.09 -7.78 -27.92
C ASP A 42 21.27 -8.69 -26.70
N TYR A 43 21.64 -8.13 -25.54
CA TYR A 43 21.72 -8.89 -24.29
C TYR A 43 20.33 -9.34 -23.83
N VAL A 44 19.34 -8.44 -23.80
CA VAL A 44 17.95 -8.76 -23.43
C VAL A 44 17.41 -9.85 -24.35
N ALA A 45 17.56 -9.68 -25.66
CA ALA A 45 17.07 -10.61 -26.68
C ALA A 45 17.66 -12.03 -26.57
N ARG A 46 18.88 -12.18 -26.03
CA ARG A 46 19.53 -13.47 -25.83
C ARG A 46 19.23 -14.11 -24.47
N ASN A 47 19.02 -13.30 -23.45
CA ASN A 47 19.13 -13.76 -22.06
C ASN A 47 17.88 -13.58 -21.22
N LEU A 48 17.01 -12.62 -21.54
CA LEU A 48 15.89 -12.23 -20.65
C LEU A 48 14.51 -12.62 -21.18
N LEU A 49 14.40 -13.14 -22.41
CA LEU A 49 13.13 -13.59 -23.00
C LEU A 49 12.79 -15.03 -22.59
N LYS A 50 12.99 -15.34 -21.30
CA LYS A 50 12.84 -16.66 -20.68
C LYS A 50 12.53 -16.50 -19.19
N THR A 51 12.13 -17.60 -18.54
CA THR A 51 11.96 -17.62 -17.09
C THR A 51 13.27 -17.22 -16.42
N THR A 52 13.19 -16.23 -15.54
CA THR A 52 14.35 -15.73 -14.80
C THR A 52 14.07 -15.86 -13.31
N ASP A 53 14.85 -16.70 -12.63
CA ASP A 53 14.82 -16.80 -11.17
C ASP A 53 15.81 -15.83 -10.54
N GLY A 54 15.45 -15.27 -9.38
CA GLY A 54 16.30 -14.34 -8.65
C GLY A 54 15.87 -14.16 -7.20
N GLN A 55 16.48 -13.18 -6.54
CA GLN A 55 16.13 -12.79 -5.18
C GLN A 55 15.19 -11.58 -5.24
N TYR A 56 14.14 -11.63 -4.45
CA TYR A 56 13.25 -10.50 -4.18
C TYR A 56 13.09 -10.27 -2.67
N LEU A 57 12.30 -9.26 -2.32
CA LEU A 57 12.10 -8.77 -0.96
C LEU A 57 11.83 -9.89 0.07
N TRP A 58 11.12 -10.95 -0.34
CA TRP A 58 10.68 -12.02 0.56
C TRP A 58 11.34 -13.38 0.28
N GLY A 59 12.37 -13.43 -0.56
CA GLY A 59 13.15 -14.63 -0.82
C GLY A 59 13.42 -14.92 -2.30
N PRO A 60 13.82 -16.15 -2.65
CA PRO A 60 13.99 -16.56 -4.04
C PRO A 60 12.65 -16.72 -4.75
N GLY A 61 12.59 -16.39 -6.04
CA GLY A 61 11.45 -16.70 -6.91
C GLY A 61 11.61 -16.17 -8.32
N GLU A 62 10.53 -16.29 -9.10
CA GLU A 62 10.51 -15.86 -10.49
C GLU A 62 10.45 -14.33 -10.59
N ILE A 63 11.47 -13.74 -11.21
CA ILE A 63 11.63 -12.31 -11.45
C ILE A 63 11.60 -11.94 -12.94
N THR A 64 10.93 -12.76 -13.75
CA THR A 64 10.82 -12.56 -15.20
C THR A 64 10.25 -11.16 -15.50
N PRO A 65 10.80 -10.40 -16.46
CA PRO A 65 10.25 -9.11 -16.82
C PRO A 65 8.79 -9.19 -17.27
N SER A 66 8.02 -8.13 -17.01
CA SER A 66 6.68 -7.97 -17.56
C SER A 66 6.77 -7.55 -19.02
N VAL A 67 7.64 -6.59 -19.31
CA VAL A 67 7.83 -6.00 -20.64
C VAL A 67 9.30 -5.88 -21.00
N CYS A 68 9.64 -6.18 -22.25
CA CYS A 68 10.96 -5.94 -22.83
C CYS A 68 10.82 -5.08 -24.11
N SER A 69 11.28 -3.83 -24.03
CA SER A 69 11.46 -2.93 -25.17
C SER A 69 12.89 -3.03 -25.71
N MET A 70 13.03 -3.39 -26.98
CA MET A 70 14.31 -3.70 -27.63
C MET A 70 14.44 -2.98 -28.96
N GLU A 71 15.40 -2.05 -29.03
CA GLU A 71 15.63 -1.22 -30.22
C GLU A 71 16.82 -1.71 -31.07
N ARG A 72 16.60 -1.82 -32.39
CA ARG A 72 17.63 -2.09 -33.42
C ARG A 72 18.55 -3.27 -33.10
N LEU A 73 17.95 -4.44 -32.82
CA LEU A 73 18.65 -5.69 -32.56
C LEU A 73 19.56 -6.08 -33.73
N SER A 74 20.81 -6.43 -33.41
CA SER A 74 21.75 -7.02 -34.36
C SER A 74 21.68 -8.55 -34.38
N VAL A 75 20.88 -9.13 -33.49
CA VAL A 75 20.74 -10.57 -33.26
C VAL A 75 19.29 -11.01 -33.46
N VAL A 76 19.09 -12.27 -33.81
CA VAL A 76 17.75 -12.87 -33.75
C VAL A 76 17.47 -13.19 -32.27
N PRO A 77 16.35 -12.73 -31.70
CA PRO A 77 16.01 -13.00 -30.31
C PRO A 77 15.73 -14.49 -30.08
N ASN A 78 16.08 -14.99 -28.90
CA ASN A 78 15.75 -16.34 -28.44
C ASN A 78 14.55 -16.27 -27.48
N VAL A 79 13.34 -16.41 -28.02
CA VAL A 79 12.10 -16.25 -27.25
C VAL A 79 11.63 -17.61 -26.71
N GLU A 80 11.88 -17.87 -25.43
CA GLU A 80 11.46 -19.08 -24.71
C GLU A 80 10.11 -18.89 -23.99
N ARG A 81 9.86 -17.70 -23.43
CA ARG A 81 8.58 -17.31 -22.80
C ARG A 81 7.79 -16.39 -23.74
N LYS A 82 6.55 -16.77 -24.07
CA LYS A 82 5.68 -16.05 -25.03
C LYS A 82 4.79 -14.99 -24.39
N ASP A 83 4.60 -15.08 -23.09
CA ASP A 83 3.83 -14.18 -22.25
C ASP A 83 4.63 -12.93 -21.81
N ILE A 84 5.92 -12.81 -22.14
CA ILE A 84 6.65 -11.55 -21.96
C ILE A 84 6.16 -10.57 -23.03
N ALA A 85 5.63 -9.42 -22.63
CA ALA A 85 5.19 -8.41 -23.59
C ALA A 85 6.39 -7.74 -24.26
N ILE A 86 6.35 -7.62 -25.59
CA ILE A 86 7.46 -7.15 -26.40
C ILE A 86 7.12 -5.83 -27.07
N VAL A 87 8.03 -4.85 -26.95
CA VAL A 87 8.06 -3.67 -27.81
C VAL A 87 9.28 -3.79 -28.72
N SER A 88 9.04 -4.06 -30.01
CA SER A 88 10.07 -4.24 -31.03
C SER A 88 10.23 -2.95 -31.82
N VAL A 89 11.33 -2.23 -31.57
CA VAL A 89 11.53 -0.87 -32.10
C VAL A 89 12.60 -0.86 -33.19
N ALA A 90 12.25 -0.35 -34.37
CA ALA A 90 13.15 -0.20 -35.53
C ALA A 90 13.91 -1.50 -35.89
N ASN A 91 13.28 -2.65 -35.66
CA ASN A 91 13.87 -3.96 -35.87
C ASN A 91 13.60 -4.47 -37.29
N SER A 92 14.55 -5.25 -37.82
CA SER A 92 14.40 -5.84 -39.16
C SER A 92 13.20 -6.81 -39.22
N SER A 93 12.65 -7.03 -40.42
CA SER A 93 11.56 -8.01 -40.61
C SER A 93 11.93 -9.42 -40.12
N LYS A 94 13.22 -9.79 -40.22
CA LYS A 94 13.74 -11.06 -39.69
C LYS A 94 13.59 -11.15 -38.17
N VAL A 95 13.89 -10.07 -37.45
CA VAL A 95 13.73 -9.97 -36.00
C VAL A 95 12.26 -9.93 -35.61
N ASN A 96 11.44 -9.12 -36.28
CA ASN A 96 10.00 -9.05 -36.01
C ASN A 96 9.30 -10.40 -36.21
N ASN A 97 9.70 -11.17 -37.22
CA ASN A 97 9.20 -12.53 -37.44
C ASN A 97 9.57 -13.51 -36.31
N ALA A 98 10.63 -13.26 -35.53
CA ALA A 98 10.98 -14.08 -34.37
C ALA A 98 10.08 -13.79 -33.16
N PHE A 99 9.42 -12.63 -33.13
CA PHE A 99 8.46 -12.25 -32.08
C PHE A 99 6.99 -12.57 -32.43
N LYS A 100 6.69 -13.03 -33.65
CA LYS A 100 5.31 -13.16 -34.16
C LYS A 100 4.39 -14.06 -33.31
N ASP A 101 4.98 -15.01 -32.58
CA ASP A 101 4.27 -15.97 -31.74
C ASP A 101 4.26 -15.54 -30.25
N CYS A 102 4.76 -14.34 -29.92
CA CYS A 102 4.56 -13.74 -28.60
C CYS A 102 3.10 -13.31 -28.43
N GLU A 103 2.56 -13.49 -27.24
CA GLU A 103 1.16 -13.19 -26.92
C GLU A 103 0.87 -11.68 -27.00
N HIS A 104 1.86 -10.86 -26.66
CA HIS A 104 1.77 -9.41 -26.64
C HIS A 104 2.97 -8.81 -27.39
N LEU A 105 2.70 -8.22 -28.56
CA LEU A 105 3.72 -7.61 -29.42
C LEU A 105 3.26 -6.25 -29.95
N LEU A 106 4.06 -5.23 -29.68
CA LEU A 106 4.01 -3.92 -30.32
C LEU A 106 5.24 -3.77 -31.23
N VAL A 107 5.03 -3.46 -32.51
CA VAL A 107 6.12 -3.17 -33.47
C VAL A 107 6.05 -1.70 -33.87
N THR A 108 7.14 -0.98 -33.69
CA THR A 108 7.24 0.45 -34.02
C THR A 108 8.50 0.74 -34.84
N ASP A 109 8.45 1.78 -35.67
CA ASP A 109 9.59 2.20 -36.50
C ASP A 109 10.61 3.06 -35.74
N ALA A 110 10.20 3.67 -34.62
CA ALA A 110 11.01 4.51 -33.76
C ALA A 110 10.51 4.44 -32.32
N ALA A 111 11.41 4.68 -31.36
CA ALA A 111 11.06 4.66 -29.94
C ALA A 111 10.23 5.90 -29.58
N ASP A 112 9.09 5.68 -28.93
CA ASP A 112 8.27 6.73 -28.33
C ASP A 112 7.87 6.26 -26.93
N TYR A 113 8.81 6.37 -25.98
CA TYR A 113 8.71 5.69 -24.68
C TYR A 113 7.47 6.08 -23.88
N GLU A 114 7.06 7.35 -23.90
CA GLU A 114 5.87 7.82 -23.17
C GLU A 114 4.60 7.23 -23.79
N LYS A 115 4.46 7.35 -25.11
CA LYS A 115 3.32 6.80 -25.85
C LYS A 115 3.25 5.28 -25.75
N ASP A 116 4.39 4.59 -25.90
CA ASP A 116 4.47 3.14 -25.81
C ASP A 116 4.14 2.70 -24.37
N PHE A 117 4.58 3.46 -23.36
CA PHE A 117 4.22 3.21 -21.98
C PHE A 117 2.72 3.29 -21.77
N ASP A 118 2.10 4.38 -22.19
CA ASP A 118 0.68 4.62 -22.01
C ASP A 118 -0.22 3.66 -22.81
N SER A 119 0.16 3.37 -24.05
CA SER A 119 -0.67 2.57 -24.94
C SER A 119 -0.46 1.06 -24.81
N PHE A 120 0.68 0.63 -24.24
CA PHE A 120 1.07 -0.78 -24.22
C PHE A 120 1.73 -1.22 -22.92
N VAL A 121 2.86 -0.64 -22.50
CA VAL A 121 3.68 -1.19 -21.40
C VAL A 121 2.91 -1.23 -20.08
N LYS A 122 2.26 -0.12 -19.69
CA LYS A 122 1.61 0.02 -18.37
C LYS A 122 0.44 -0.93 -18.15
N LYS A 123 -0.01 -1.64 -19.19
CA LYS A 123 -1.08 -2.65 -19.09
C LYS A 123 -0.61 -3.93 -18.42
N TYR A 124 0.69 -4.19 -18.44
CA TYR A 124 1.22 -5.47 -17.99
C TYR A 124 1.86 -5.32 -16.61
N LYS A 125 1.56 -6.28 -15.75
CA LYS A 125 2.27 -6.51 -14.50
C LYS A 125 2.55 -8.00 -14.41
N ARG A 126 3.56 -8.42 -13.65
CA ARG A 126 3.83 -9.83 -13.41
C ARG A 126 3.87 -10.08 -11.92
N TRP A 127 2.97 -10.92 -11.42
CA TRP A 127 2.88 -11.29 -10.03
C TRP A 127 3.40 -12.70 -9.81
N CYS A 128 4.53 -12.85 -9.10
CA CYS A 128 5.10 -14.17 -8.79
C CYS A 128 5.25 -15.11 -10.01
N GLY A 129 5.63 -14.55 -11.16
CA GLY A 129 5.76 -15.29 -12.41
C GLY A 129 4.54 -15.25 -13.32
N ASP A 130 3.35 -14.89 -12.83
CA ASP A 130 2.12 -14.83 -13.62
C ASP A 130 1.92 -13.45 -14.24
N LEU A 131 1.84 -13.36 -15.57
CA LEU A 131 1.51 -12.11 -16.24
C LEU A 131 0.03 -11.77 -15.99
N GLN A 132 -0.23 -10.56 -15.54
CA GLN A 132 -1.57 -10.03 -15.31
C GLN A 132 -1.73 -8.73 -16.08
N ILE A 133 -2.96 -8.49 -16.54
CA ILE A 133 -3.35 -7.25 -17.20
C ILE A 133 -3.94 -6.33 -16.14
N GLU A 134 -3.42 -5.12 -16.05
CA GLU A 134 -3.96 -4.06 -15.20
C GLU A 134 -5.28 -3.50 -15.74
N PRO A 135 -6.15 -2.98 -14.85
CA PRO A 135 -7.42 -2.40 -15.25
C PRO A 135 -7.24 -1.27 -16.27
N ASP A 136 -8.12 -1.24 -17.27
CA ASP A 136 -8.25 -0.10 -18.16
C ASP A 136 -9.10 0.97 -17.46
N PHE A 137 -8.45 1.93 -16.80
CA PHE A 137 -9.13 3.00 -16.07
C PHE A 137 -9.99 3.88 -16.98
N GLU A 138 -9.64 4.06 -18.25
CA GLU A 138 -10.49 4.78 -19.20
C GLU A 138 -11.80 4.03 -19.41
N ALA A 139 -11.73 2.71 -19.64
CA ALA A 139 -12.92 1.87 -19.77
C ALA A 139 -13.75 1.80 -18.48
N LEU A 140 -13.10 1.89 -17.31
CA LEU A 140 -13.77 1.96 -16.00
C LEU A 140 -14.33 3.36 -15.68
N SER A 141 -14.13 4.36 -16.53
CA SER A 141 -14.47 5.77 -16.23
C SER A 141 -13.82 6.26 -14.92
N MET A 142 -12.58 5.85 -14.68
CA MET A 142 -11.74 6.28 -13.57
C MET A 142 -10.59 7.15 -14.06
N ASN A 143 -10.10 8.01 -13.19
CA ASN A 143 -8.83 8.71 -13.33
C ASN A 143 -7.77 8.02 -12.45
N GLU A 144 -6.59 7.84 -13.00
CA GLU A 144 -5.33 7.70 -12.28
C GLU A 144 -4.58 9.02 -12.48
N ASP A 145 -4.46 9.82 -11.43
CA ASP A 145 -3.70 11.07 -11.44
C ASP A 145 -2.42 10.90 -10.63
N VAL A 146 -1.31 11.44 -11.14
CA VAL A 146 0.00 11.37 -10.51
C VAL A 146 0.40 12.78 -10.11
N GLY A 147 0.85 12.93 -8.87
CA GLY A 147 1.23 14.24 -8.35
C GLY A 147 2.45 14.19 -7.45
N VAL A 148 3.05 15.37 -7.32
CA VAL A 148 4.13 15.62 -6.38
C VAL A 148 3.81 16.92 -5.66
N ILE A 149 3.82 16.88 -4.34
CA ILE A 149 3.64 18.06 -3.47
C ILE A 149 4.96 18.33 -2.76
N THR A 150 5.41 19.58 -2.79
CA THR A 150 6.53 20.02 -1.97
C THR A 150 6.01 20.43 -0.60
N VAL A 151 6.55 19.85 0.46
CA VAL A 151 6.25 20.22 1.85
C VAL A 151 7.50 20.78 2.52
N LYS A 152 7.32 21.62 3.54
CA LYS A 152 8.41 22.00 4.42
C LYS A 152 8.85 20.79 5.23
N THR A 153 10.15 20.60 5.33
CA THR A 153 10.70 19.54 6.18
C THR A 153 10.47 19.93 7.64
N SER A 154 9.76 19.09 8.38
CA SER A 154 9.39 19.38 9.76
C SER A 154 10.53 19.08 10.73
N PRO A 155 10.61 19.77 11.89
CA PRO A 155 11.67 19.53 12.87
C PRO A 155 11.71 18.10 13.46
N ASP A 156 10.58 17.40 13.40
CA ASP A 156 10.40 16.01 13.81
C ASP A 156 10.66 14.99 12.69
N ASN A 157 11.05 15.41 11.49
CA ASN A 157 11.51 14.48 10.46
C ASN A 157 12.91 13.92 10.83
N LYS A 158 13.00 12.59 10.98
CA LYS A 158 14.26 11.85 11.19
C LYS A 158 14.62 10.92 10.04
N GLY A 159 13.86 10.98 8.95
CA GLY A 159 14.09 10.21 7.73
C GLY A 159 15.21 10.80 6.88
N ILE A 160 15.24 10.40 5.62
CA ILE A 160 16.28 10.80 4.65
C ILE A 160 16.28 12.31 4.33
N PHE A 161 15.17 13.01 4.62
CA PHE A 161 15.04 14.44 4.37
C PHE A 161 15.42 15.31 5.58
N LYS A 162 15.87 14.70 6.68
CA LYS A 162 16.36 15.44 7.84
C LYS A 162 17.39 16.50 7.42
N ASP A 163 17.26 17.70 7.97
CA ASP A 163 18.10 18.89 7.71
C ASP A 163 17.92 19.57 6.33
N THR A 164 17.05 19.04 5.46
CA THR A 164 16.58 19.77 4.28
C THR A 164 15.60 20.87 4.68
N LYS A 165 15.40 21.88 3.83
CA LYS A 165 14.40 22.95 4.07
C LYS A 165 12.99 22.50 3.68
N GLU A 166 12.90 21.81 2.55
CA GLU A 166 11.67 21.29 1.94
C GLU A 166 12.03 20.05 1.14
N HIS A 167 11.06 19.17 0.94
CA HIS A 167 11.22 17.98 0.12
C HIS A 167 9.91 17.64 -0.60
N LYS A 168 10.00 16.73 -1.56
CA LYS A 168 8.90 16.32 -2.44
C LYS A 168 8.28 15.03 -1.94
N ILE A 169 6.96 15.00 -1.88
CA ILE A 169 6.14 13.81 -1.61
C ILE A 169 5.38 13.46 -2.89
N GLY A 170 5.71 12.31 -3.46
CA GLY A 170 4.98 11.74 -4.60
C GLY A 170 3.73 10.99 -4.15
N TYR A 171 2.70 10.98 -4.99
CA TYR A 171 1.49 10.22 -4.73
C TYR A 171 0.77 9.81 -6.03
N PHE A 172 -0.09 8.82 -5.89
CA PHE A 172 -1.06 8.41 -6.92
C PHE A 172 -2.48 8.64 -6.37
N ALA A 173 -3.36 9.21 -7.20
CA ALA A 173 -4.74 9.48 -6.87
C ALA A 173 -5.67 8.71 -7.81
N TYR A 174 -6.66 8.02 -7.24
CA TYR A 174 -7.62 7.19 -7.96
C TYR A 174 -9.04 7.61 -7.59
N TYR A 175 -9.87 7.90 -8.60
CA TYR A 175 -11.24 8.37 -8.41
C TYR A 175 -12.06 8.25 -9.70
N ASN A 176 -13.39 8.18 -9.60
CA ASN A 176 -14.27 8.17 -10.77
C ASN A 176 -14.28 9.53 -11.46
N LYS A 177 -14.34 9.57 -12.80
CA LYS A 177 -14.21 10.80 -13.58
C LYS A 177 -15.21 11.90 -13.21
N ASP A 178 -16.42 11.50 -12.86
CA ASP A 178 -17.56 12.37 -12.57
C ASP A 178 -17.71 12.72 -11.08
N ILE A 179 -16.93 12.10 -10.19
CA ILE A 179 -17.14 12.24 -8.74
C ILE A 179 -16.92 13.69 -8.24
N MET A 180 -16.08 14.45 -8.93
CA MET A 180 -15.72 15.82 -8.56
C MET A 180 -16.62 16.87 -9.21
N ASP A 181 -17.61 16.48 -10.01
CA ASP A 181 -18.50 17.40 -10.72
C ASP A 181 -19.46 18.09 -9.74
N GLY A 182 -19.05 19.26 -9.25
CA GLY A 182 -19.88 20.17 -8.46
C GLY A 182 -20.01 19.82 -6.97
N SER A 183 -19.23 18.88 -6.43
CA SER A 183 -19.30 18.50 -5.02
C SER A 183 -17.94 18.25 -4.38
N LYS A 184 -17.88 18.42 -3.05
CA LYS A 184 -16.74 17.98 -2.26
C LYS A 184 -16.81 16.47 -2.00
N VAL A 185 -15.67 15.78 -2.14
CA VAL A 185 -15.59 14.31 -2.11
C VAL A 185 -14.84 13.81 -0.87
N PRO A 186 -15.16 12.62 -0.33
CA PRO A 186 -14.35 11.99 0.70
C PRO A 186 -12.93 11.72 0.23
N LEU A 187 -11.96 11.84 1.14
CA LEU A 187 -10.58 11.44 0.92
C LEU A 187 -10.28 10.17 1.73
N VAL A 188 -9.64 9.18 1.11
CA VAL A 188 -8.95 8.09 1.82
C VAL A 188 -7.46 8.16 1.50
N LEU A 189 -6.64 8.45 2.50
CA LEU A 189 -5.18 8.41 2.39
C LEU A 189 -4.65 6.99 2.58
N GLY A 190 -3.81 6.51 1.66
CA GLY A 190 -3.17 5.20 1.72
C GLY A 190 -1.68 5.26 2.04
N PHE A 191 -1.23 4.48 3.03
CA PHE A 191 0.17 4.32 3.41
C PHE A 191 0.64 2.88 3.17
N HIS A 192 1.65 2.69 2.31
CA HIS A 192 2.11 1.37 1.88
C HIS A 192 2.94 0.62 2.94
N GLY A 193 3.14 -0.69 2.75
CA GLY A 193 4.00 -1.54 3.58
C GLY A 193 5.47 -1.13 3.62
N GLY A 194 6.23 -1.74 4.53
CA GLY A 194 7.67 -1.56 4.65
C GLY A 194 8.41 -2.11 3.45
N GLY A 195 9.08 -1.25 2.71
CA GLY A 195 9.66 -1.60 1.43
C GLY A 195 8.69 -1.69 0.25
N ASP A 196 7.43 -1.34 0.54
CA ASP A 196 6.26 -0.89 -0.23
C ASP A 196 6.43 0.17 -1.35
N THR A 197 5.42 0.38 -2.20
CA THR A 197 5.21 1.59 -3.02
C THR A 197 3.72 1.90 -2.99
N ALA A 198 3.36 3.15 -3.29
CA ALA A 198 1.96 3.57 -3.40
C ALA A 198 1.15 2.71 -4.39
N MET A 199 1.70 2.42 -5.57
CA MET A 199 1.05 1.55 -6.56
C MET A 199 0.85 0.13 -6.04
N PHE A 200 1.88 -0.47 -5.42
CA PHE A 200 1.77 -1.84 -4.92
C PHE A 200 0.64 -1.97 -3.89
N LEU A 201 0.55 -1.04 -2.94
CA LEU A 201 -0.57 -1.02 -2.00
C LEU A 201 -1.89 -0.96 -2.78
N THR A 202 -2.02 0.01 -3.69
CA THR A 202 -3.25 0.24 -4.44
C THR A 202 -3.76 -1.03 -5.14
N PHE A 203 -2.89 -1.68 -5.92
CA PHE A 203 -3.30 -2.83 -6.75
C PHE A 203 -3.42 -4.13 -5.96
N VAL A 204 -2.56 -4.37 -4.97
CA VAL A 204 -2.59 -5.62 -4.21
C VAL A 204 -3.74 -5.65 -3.21
N SER A 205 -4.02 -4.51 -2.57
CA SER A 205 -5.14 -4.39 -1.64
C SER A 205 -6.47 -4.04 -2.32
N GLY A 206 -6.48 -3.75 -3.63
CA GLY A 206 -7.70 -3.43 -4.37
C GLY A 206 -8.36 -2.10 -3.97
N TRP A 207 -7.63 -1.18 -3.33
CA TRP A 207 -8.19 0.12 -2.91
C TRP A 207 -8.78 0.93 -4.07
N TYR A 208 -8.24 0.81 -5.28
CA TYR A 208 -8.83 1.44 -6.47
C TYR A 208 -10.24 0.91 -6.77
N GLU A 209 -10.50 -0.39 -6.58
CA GLU A 209 -11.82 -0.99 -6.79
C GLU A 209 -12.80 -0.54 -5.71
N VAL A 210 -12.34 -0.43 -4.47
CA VAL A 210 -13.16 0.10 -3.37
C VAL A 210 -13.49 1.59 -3.65
N ALA A 211 -12.52 2.38 -4.09
CA ALA A 211 -12.73 3.77 -4.49
C ALA A 211 -13.74 3.90 -5.64
N HIS A 212 -13.61 3.04 -6.65
CA HIS A 212 -14.52 2.99 -7.79
C HIS A 212 -15.95 2.69 -7.38
N LYS A 213 -16.11 1.61 -6.59
CA LYS A 213 -17.40 1.06 -6.17
C LYS A 213 -18.17 2.00 -5.25
N TYR A 214 -17.48 2.70 -4.36
CA TYR A 214 -18.11 3.52 -3.33
C TYR A 214 -18.03 5.02 -3.56
N GLY A 215 -17.27 5.48 -4.56
CA GLY A 215 -17.15 6.88 -4.89
C GLY A 215 -16.42 7.67 -3.80
N PHE A 216 -15.09 7.58 -3.78
CA PHE A 216 -14.24 8.49 -3.01
C PHE A 216 -12.92 8.75 -3.74
N LEU A 217 -12.22 9.81 -3.33
CA LEU A 217 -10.85 10.08 -3.75
C LEU A 217 -9.90 9.24 -2.90
N TYR A 218 -9.22 8.27 -3.51
CA TYR A 218 -8.14 7.52 -2.87
C TYR A 218 -6.79 8.13 -3.24
N VAL A 219 -5.97 8.50 -2.26
CA VAL A 219 -4.61 9.04 -2.49
C VAL A 219 -3.59 8.20 -1.75
N ALA A 220 -2.79 7.42 -2.48
CA ALA A 220 -1.70 6.63 -1.93
C ALA A 220 -0.40 7.45 -1.94
N ILE A 221 0.19 7.67 -0.77
CA ILE A 221 1.44 8.41 -0.61
C ILE A 221 2.62 7.47 -0.82
N ASP A 222 3.55 7.88 -1.70
CA ASP A 222 4.77 7.13 -1.95
C ASP A 222 5.88 7.54 -0.98
N ASN A 223 6.73 6.59 -0.60
CA ASN A 223 7.83 6.77 0.34
C ASN A 223 7.44 7.48 1.66
N HIS A 224 6.21 7.25 2.16
CA HIS A 224 5.70 7.88 3.39
C HIS A 224 6.53 7.58 4.64
N LEU A 225 7.40 6.55 4.59
CA LEU A 225 8.34 6.21 5.65
C LEU A 225 9.43 7.26 5.87
N ALA A 226 9.71 8.08 4.85
CA ALA A 226 10.62 9.23 4.95
C ALA A 226 9.92 10.51 5.45
N VAL A 227 8.62 10.44 5.70
CA VAL A 227 7.74 11.59 5.96
C VAL A 227 7.19 11.51 7.39
N SER A 228 7.24 12.62 8.12
CA SER A 228 6.67 12.73 9.47
C SER A 228 5.14 12.85 9.44
N ALA A 229 4.47 12.64 10.58
CA ALA A 229 3.02 12.88 10.66
C ALA A 229 2.68 14.37 10.43
N THR A 230 3.56 15.27 10.87
CA THR A 230 3.46 16.72 10.66
C THR A 230 3.45 17.07 9.18
N GLU A 231 4.33 16.44 8.40
CA GLU A 231 4.42 16.66 6.95
C GLU A 231 3.24 16.03 6.19
N VAL A 232 2.69 14.90 6.68
CA VAL A 232 1.44 14.35 6.15
C VAL A 232 0.28 15.31 6.36
N ALA A 233 0.19 15.98 7.51
CA ALA A 233 -0.81 17.02 7.74
C ALA A 233 -0.65 18.20 6.75
N GLU A 234 0.57 18.68 6.50
CA GLU A 234 0.84 19.72 5.49
C GLU A 234 0.51 19.25 4.05
N PHE A 235 0.80 17.99 3.75
CA PHE A 235 0.46 17.36 2.48
C PHE A 235 -1.05 17.33 2.25
N ILE A 236 -1.86 17.01 3.27
CA ILE A 236 -3.32 17.05 3.20
C ILE A 236 -3.82 18.46 2.90
N GLU A 237 -3.28 19.49 3.55
CA GLU A 237 -3.66 20.88 3.25
C GLU A 237 -3.35 21.25 1.80
N SER A 238 -2.23 20.76 1.26
CA SER A 238 -1.88 20.96 -0.15
C SER A 238 -2.79 20.18 -1.10
N LEU A 239 -3.23 18.97 -0.74
CA LEU A 239 -4.20 18.20 -1.52
C LEU A 239 -5.56 18.92 -1.62
N LYS A 240 -6.01 19.60 -0.55
CA LYS A 240 -7.26 20.39 -0.54
C LYS A 240 -7.24 21.54 -1.56
N LEU A 241 -6.06 21.98 -2.00
CA LEU A 241 -5.92 22.99 -3.05
C LEU A 241 -6.04 22.39 -4.46
N ARG A 242 -5.77 21.10 -4.63
CA ARG A 242 -5.81 20.40 -5.92
C ARG A 242 -7.15 19.69 -6.17
N TYR A 243 -7.77 19.15 -5.12
CA TYR A 243 -9.01 18.39 -5.21
C TYR A 243 -10.09 19.00 -4.32
N PRO A 244 -11.37 18.93 -4.70
CA PRO A 244 -12.47 19.41 -3.88
C PRO A 244 -12.72 18.44 -2.71
N ILE A 245 -11.86 18.44 -1.69
CA ILE A 245 -11.95 17.49 -0.58
C ILE A 245 -12.99 17.96 0.44
N ASP A 246 -13.83 17.02 0.88
CA ASP A 246 -14.68 17.20 2.04
C ASP A 246 -13.87 17.04 3.32
N GLU A 247 -13.61 18.16 3.99
CA GLU A 247 -12.77 18.23 5.19
C GLU A 247 -13.36 17.55 6.43
N HIS A 248 -14.65 17.17 6.37
CA HIS A 248 -15.30 16.38 7.42
C HIS A 248 -15.25 14.87 7.13
N ARG A 249 -14.81 14.47 5.94
CA ARG A 249 -14.72 13.06 5.48
C ARG A 249 -13.32 12.74 4.94
N ILE A 250 -12.32 13.04 5.76
CA ILE A 250 -10.93 12.61 5.54
C ILE A 250 -10.69 11.34 6.34
N TYR A 251 -10.30 10.27 5.67
CA TYR A 251 -9.99 8.98 6.26
C TYR A 251 -8.55 8.59 5.91
N GLY A 252 -7.99 7.64 6.65
CA GLY A 252 -6.67 7.09 6.36
C GLY A 252 -6.63 5.58 6.53
N THR A 253 -5.72 4.92 5.83
CA THR A 253 -5.48 3.48 5.90
C THR A 253 -4.02 3.19 5.63
N GLY A 254 -3.53 2.07 6.15
CA GLY A 254 -2.21 1.61 5.78
C GLY A 254 -1.95 0.18 6.22
N PHE A 255 -1.05 -0.46 5.49
CA PHE A 255 -0.66 -1.84 5.71
C PHE A 255 0.74 -1.90 6.33
N SER A 256 0.96 -2.77 7.33
CA SER A 256 2.28 -3.01 7.92
C SER A 256 2.92 -1.71 8.42
N MET A 257 4.09 -1.29 7.92
CA MET A 257 4.65 0.02 8.28
C MET A 257 3.72 1.20 7.95
N GLY A 258 2.85 1.09 6.94
CA GLY A 258 1.78 2.06 6.69
C GLY A 258 0.68 2.08 7.75
N SER A 259 0.44 0.95 8.43
CA SER A 259 -0.39 0.92 9.63
C SER A 259 0.26 1.76 10.74
N GLY A 260 1.58 1.68 10.88
CA GLY A 260 2.34 2.56 11.78
C GLY A 260 2.13 4.04 11.47
N LYS A 261 2.12 4.44 10.18
CA LYS A 261 1.82 5.83 9.81
C LYS A 261 0.38 6.21 10.14
N SER A 262 -0.57 5.29 9.96
CA SER A 262 -1.96 5.50 10.39
C SER A 262 -2.05 5.69 11.91
N TRP A 263 -1.27 4.95 12.69
CA TRP A 263 -1.16 5.13 14.14
C TRP A 263 -0.47 6.43 14.55
N ASP A 264 0.58 6.87 13.83
CA ASP A 264 1.18 8.20 14.00
C ASP A 264 0.09 9.28 13.83
N MET A 265 -0.75 9.17 12.80
CA MET A 265 -1.85 10.13 12.58
C MET A 265 -2.91 10.07 13.68
N PHE A 266 -3.31 8.89 14.13
CA PHE A 266 -4.26 8.71 15.25
C PHE A 266 -3.76 9.38 16.54
N GLN A 267 -2.47 9.26 16.80
CA GLN A 267 -1.87 9.67 18.06
C GLN A 267 -1.35 11.12 18.05
N GLU A 268 -0.96 11.69 16.90
CA GLU A 268 -0.39 13.05 16.82
C GLU A 268 -1.35 14.08 16.19
N TYR A 269 -2.21 13.66 15.26
CA TYR A 269 -3.10 14.55 14.48
C TYR A 269 -4.55 14.03 14.39
N PRO A 270 -5.19 13.67 15.52
CA PRO A 270 -6.51 13.02 15.50
C PRO A 270 -7.62 13.90 14.91
N GLU A 271 -7.50 15.23 15.04
CA GLU A 271 -8.50 16.20 14.58
C GLU A 271 -8.63 16.30 13.04
N ILE A 272 -7.73 15.66 12.29
CA ILE A 272 -7.78 15.66 10.82
C ILE A 272 -8.75 14.61 10.30
N PHE A 273 -8.88 13.47 11.00
CA PHE A 273 -9.50 12.28 10.44
C PHE A 273 -10.90 12.01 11.01
N ALA A 274 -11.84 11.73 10.11
CA ALA A 274 -13.15 11.15 10.43
C ALA A 274 -13.06 9.65 10.77
N GLY A 275 -11.93 9.00 10.44
CA GLY A 275 -11.63 7.65 10.88
C GLY A 275 -10.39 7.06 10.21
N LEU A 276 -9.82 6.03 10.82
CA LEU A 276 -8.60 5.37 10.35
C LEU A 276 -8.80 3.85 10.25
N MET A 277 -8.15 3.25 9.27
CA MET A 277 -8.21 1.82 8.94
C MET A 277 -6.81 1.18 8.92
N PRO A 278 -6.08 1.17 10.05
CA PRO A 278 -4.77 0.51 10.17
C PRO A 278 -4.89 -1.01 9.96
N ALA A 279 -3.94 -1.63 9.27
CA ALA A 279 -3.96 -3.06 8.98
C ALA A 279 -2.61 -3.75 9.17
N SER A 280 -2.64 -4.92 9.79
CA SER A 280 -1.54 -5.89 9.86
C SER A 280 -0.27 -5.38 10.55
N ALA A 281 -0.38 -4.37 11.42
CA ALA A 281 0.61 -4.02 12.45
C ALA A 281 0.03 -3.03 13.47
N LEU A 282 0.34 -3.20 14.75
CA LEU A 282 -0.15 -2.32 15.82
C LEU A 282 0.84 -1.21 16.21
N PHE A 283 2.14 -1.52 16.23
CA PHE A 283 3.20 -0.65 16.78
C PHE A 283 2.98 -0.23 18.25
N PRO A 284 4.04 -0.11 19.07
CA PRO A 284 3.92 0.43 20.42
C PRO A 284 3.27 1.81 20.41
N LYS A 285 2.43 2.14 21.40
CA LYS A 285 1.90 3.51 21.52
C LYS A 285 3.05 4.48 21.86
N ASP A 286 2.78 5.79 21.83
CA ASP A 286 3.69 6.87 22.27
C ASP A 286 5.06 6.99 21.57
N HIS A 287 5.36 6.12 20.62
CA HIS A 287 6.45 6.26 19.67
C HIS A 287 5.87 6.44 18.27
N ASN A 288 6.53 7.27 17.45
CA ASN A 288 6.21 7.37 16.03
C ASN A 288 7.02 6.36 15.20
N LEU A 289 6.78 6.30 13.89
CA LEU A 289 7.52 5.42 12.97
C LEU A 289 9.04 5.64 12.92
N PHE A 290 9.53 6.81 13.33
CA PHE A 290 10.98 7.06 13.45
C PHE A 290 11.57 6.49 14.75
N GLY A 291 10.73 5.99 15.66
CA GLY A 291 11.12 5.52 16.98
C GLY A 291 11.30 6.65 18.00
N ASP A 292 10.85 7.87 17.69
CA ASP A 292 10.88 8.99 18.63
C ASP A 292 9.69 8.90 19.59
N TYR A 293 9.96 9.05 20.88
CA TYR A 293 8.93 9.22 21.89
C TYR A 293 8.21 10.57 21.71
N ILE A 294 6.89 10.54 21.50
CA ILE A 294 6.11 11.74 21.18
C ILE A 294 5.60 12.49 22.42
N GLY A 295 5.76 11.92 23.61
CA GLY A 295 5.45 12.56 24.88
C GLY A 295 3.99 13.02 25.01
N ASP A 296 3.79 14.25 25.49
CA ASP A 296 2.46 14.81 25.73
C ASP A 296 1.68 15.12 24.45
N ARG A 297 2.28 14.95 23.26
CA ARG A 297 1.56 15.08 21.97
C ARG A 297 0.60 13.93 21.72
N ILE A 298 0.74 12.81 22.43
CA ILE A 298 -0.15 11.66 22.26
C ILE A 298 -1.61 12.04 22.53
N ASN A 299 -2.49 11.69 21.59
CA ASN A 299 -3.92 11.87 21.70
C ASN A 299 -4.46 11.06 22.88
N LYS A 300 -5.14 11.72 23.83
CA LYS A 300 -5.79 11.07 24.98
C LYS A 300 -7.29 11.32 25.02
N THR A 301 -7.81 12.17 24.15
CA THR A 301 -9.12 12.81 24.36
C THR A 301 -9.99 12.91 23.12
N VAL A 302 -9.41 12.86 21.92
CA VAL A 302 -10.14 13.00 20.65
C VAL A 302 -10.50 11.60 20.15
N PRO A 303 -11.77 11.18 20.23
CA PRO A 303 -12.17 9.88 19.71
C PRO A 303 -12.07 9.89 18.19
N VAL A 304 -11.43 8.87 17.62
CA VAL A 304 -11.31 8.70 16.17
C VAL A 304 -11.81 7.30 15.83
N PRO A 305 -12.84 7.15 14.99
CA PRO A 305 -13.30 5.84 14.55
C PRO A 305 -12.15 5.00 13.99
N ILE A 306 -12.05 3.74 14.40
CA ILE A 306 -11.01 2.79 14.00
C ILE A 306 -11.65 1.51 13.46
N PHE A 307 -11.19 1.07 12.29
CA PHE A 307 -11.28 -0.32 11.86
C PHE A 307 -9.86 -0.89 11.79
N TYR A 308 -9.49 -1.72 12.75
CA TYR A 308 -8.19 -2.40 12.72
C TYR A 308 -8.37 -3.85 12.28
N SER A 309 -7.47 -4.37 11.44
CA SER A 309 -7.47 -5.78 11.05
C SER A 309 -6.07 -6.40 11.08
N GLY A 310 -5.94 -7.67 11.44
CA GLY A 310 -4.69 -8.45 11.32
C GLY A 310 -4.93 -9.90 10.90
N GLY A 311 -3.87 -10.57 10.41
CA GLY A 311 -3.91 -11.97 10.01
C GLY A 311 -3.68 -12.92 11.19
N GLU A 312 -4.52 -13.95 11.34
CA GLU A 312 -4.41 -14.93 12.44
C GLU A 312 -3.16 -15.81 12.33
N GLU A 313 -2.68 -16.05 11.10
CA GLU A 313 -1.50 -16.89 10.81
C GLU A 313 -0.28 -16.04 10.43
N SER A 314 -0.28 -14.74 10.76
CA SER A 314 0.87 -13.89 10.47
C SER A 314 2.13 -14.36 11.21
N PRO A 315 3.30 -14.39 10.55
CA PRO A 315 4.57 -14.61 11.23
C PRO A 315 5.00 -13.39 12.07
N LEU A 316 4.28 -12.26 11.95
CA LEU A 316 4.49 -11.04 12.72
C LEU A 316 3.39 -10.89 13.77
N PRO A 317 3.69 -10.24 14.90
CA PRO A 317 2.70 -9.93 15.92
C PRO A 317 1.81 -8.76 15.47
N GLU A 318 0.62 -9.11 14.99
CA GLU A 318 -0.41 -8.20 14.49
C GLU A 318 -1.62 -8.17 15.43
N LEU A 319 -1.94 -9.28 16.09
CA LEU A 319 -3.14 -9.44 16.91
C LEU A 319 -2.78 -9.65 18.39
N PRO A 320 -3.63 -9.23 19.34
CA PRO A 320 -3.32 -9.31 20.78
C PRO A 320 -2.92 -10.69 21.28
N PHE A 321 -3.51 -11.77 20.76
CA PHE A 321 -3.16 -13.14 21.14
C PHE A 321 -1.77 -13.60 20.68
N GLN A 322 -1.15 -12.89 19.73
CA GLN A 322 0.14 -13.27 19.15
C GLN A 322 1.33 -12.81 20.00
N ALA A 323 1.27 -11.62 20.59
CA ALA A 323 2.33 -11.11 21.48
C ALA A 323 1.83 -10.03 22.45
N ALA A 324 2.44 -9.95 23.64
CA ALA A 324 2.09 -8.98 24.67
C ALA A 324 2.12 -7.51 24.18
N GLN A 325 3.07 -7.18 23.31
CA GLN A 325 3.22 -5.83 22.73
C GLN A 325 2.01 -5.37 21.89
N CYS A 326 1.18 -6.30 21.40
CA CYS A 326 -0.04 -5.95 20.64
C CYS A 326 -1.16 -5.42 21.56
N ILE A 327 -1.16 -5.80 22.84
CA ILE A 327 -2.22 -5.42 23.77
C ILE A 327 -2.25 -3.91 24.00
N GLU A 328 -1.08 -3.29 24.16
CA GLU A 328 -0.96 -1.87 24.52
C GLU A 328 -1.67 -0.95 23.52
N ARG A 329 -1.54 -1.21 22.22
CA ARG A 329 -2.18 -0.38 21.18
C ARG A 329 -3.69 -0.55 21.17
N VAL A 330 -4.18 -1.77 21.41
CA VAL A 330 -5.62 -2.06 21.50
C VAL A 330 -6.23 -1.40 22.72
N GLN A 331 -5.56 -1.49 23.87
CA GLN A 331 -5.94 -0.77 25.10
C GLN A 331 -6.03 0.73 24.87
N TYR A 332 -4.99 1.30 24.25
CA TYR A 332 -4.93 2.72 23.95
C TYR A 332 -6.07 3.18 23.03
N ALA A 333 -6.31 2.46 21.92
CA ALA A 333 -7.39 2.80 21.00
C ALA A 333 -8.77 2.68 21.66
N ALA A 334 -9.00 1.62 22.46
CA ALA A 334 -10.24 1.44 23.20
C ALA A 334 -10.47 2.54 24.24
N GLN A 335 -9.41 2.95 24.96
CA GLN A 335 -9.46 4.02 25.95
C GLN A 335 -9.78 5.37 25.30
N VAL A 336 -9.08 5.76 24.22
CA VAL A 336 -9.31 7.02 23.51
C VAL A 336 -10.73 7.08 22.94
N ASN A 337 -11.22 5.96 22.39
CA ASN A 337 -12.58 5.86 21.88
C ASN A 337 -13.62 5.59 22.96
N LYS A 338 -13.23 5.53 24.24
CA LYS A 338 -14.11 5.32 25.40
C LYS A 338 -15.03 4.11 25.20
N CYS A 339 -14.48 2.96 24.81
CA CYS A 339 -15.25 1.72 24.73
C CYS A 339 -15.90 1.41 26.09
N LYS A 340 -17.14 0.91 26.08
CA LYS A 340 -17.84 0.45 27.31
C LYS A 340 -17.09 -0.69 27.97
N GLU A 341 -16.58 -1.60 27.14
CA GLU A 341 -15.74 -2.71 27.57
C GLU A 341 -14.35 -2.20 27.92
N ARG A 342 -13.85 -2.64 29.08
CA ARG A 342 -12.58 -2.17 29.65
C ARG A 342 -11.46 -3.10 29.25
N PHE A 343 -10.42 -2.55 28.65
CA PHE A 343 -9.26 -3.30 28.18
C PHE A 343 -8.05 -3.15 29.11
N GLU A 344 -8.08 -2.26 30.10
CA GLU A 344 -6.93 -1.91 30.95
C GLU A 344 -6.40 -3.08 31.78
N ASP A 345 -7.24 -4.06 32.07
CA ASP A 345 -6.93 -5.30 32.79
C ASP A 345 -6.54 -6.46 31.85
N LEU A 346 -6.51 -6.25 30.54
CA LEU A 346 -6.11 -7.27 29.59
C LEU A 346 -4.62 -7.62 29.74
N ASP A 347 -4.35 -8.87 30.10
CA ASP A 347 -3.00 -9.42 30.25
C ASP A 347 -2.77 -10.56 29.26
N PHE A 348 -1.62 -10.53 28.59
CA PHE A 348 -1.19 -11.55 27.64
C PHE A 348 -0.99 -12.92 28.29
N GLU A 349 -0.53 -12.93 29.54
CA GLU A 349 -0.29 -14.17 30.27
C GLU A 349 -1.61 -14.89 30.61
N ASP A 350 -2.73 -14.15 30.67
CA ASP A 350 -4.06 -14.70 30.93
C ASP A 350 -4.84 -15.09 29.66
N ARG A 351 -4.18 -15.09 28.48
CA ARG A 351 -4.87 -15.32 27.19
C ARG A 351 -5.59 -16.65 27.04
N ALA A 352 -5.26 -17.64 27.87
CA ALA A 352 -5.98 -18.92 27.89
C ALA A 352 -7.42 -18.79 28.44
N ASN A 353 -7.70 -17.76 29.24
CA ASN A 353 -8.99 -17.53 29.90
C ASN A 353 -9.79 -16.38 29.27
N TRP A 354 -9.28 -15.77 28.20
CA TRP A 354 -9.94 -14.68 27.50
C TRP A 354 -11.33 -15.07 26.98
N GLU A 355 -12.30 -14.15 27.11
CA GLU A 355 -13.66 -14.34 26.57
C GLU A 355 -13.66 -14.35 25.04
N ASP A 356 -12.84 -13.49 24.43
CA ASP A 356 -12.52 -13.54 23.00
C ASP A 356 -11.08 -14.02 22.79
N LYS A 357 -10.90 -15.07 22.00
CA LYS A 357 -9.57 -15.71 21.82
C LYS A 357 -8.53 -14.84 21.12
N ILE A 358 -8.93 -13.76 20.45
CA ILE A 358 -8.05 -12.91 19.65
C ILE A 358 -7.80 -11.57 20.35
N TYR A 359 -8.86 -10.91 20.82
CA TYR A 359 -8.84 -9.57 21.40
C TYR A 359 -9.07 -9.56 22.92
N GLY A 360 -9.29 -10.72 23.53
CA GLY A 360 -9.39 -10.85 24.97
C GLY A 360 -10.76 -10.58 25.55
N LYS A 361 -11.39 -9.51 25.07
CA LYS A 361 -12.63 -8.97 25.59
C LYS A 361 -13.81 -9.25 24.67
N LYS A 362 -14.95 -9.57 25.28
CA LYS A 362 -16.20 -9.81 24.59
C LYS A 362 -16.65 -8.56 23.84
N ALA A 363 -16.99 -8.72 22.57
CA ALA A 363 -17.54 -7.65 21.75
C ALA A 363 -19.04 -7.45 22.00
N ASP A 364 -19.54 -6.22 21.80
CA ASP A 364 -20.99 -5.94 21.82
C ASP A 364 -21.70 -6.61 20.64
N ARG A 365 -21.02 -6.70 19.50
CA ARG A 365 -21.48 -7.41 18.29
C ARG A 365 -20.30 -8.05 17.58
N VAL A 366 -20.52 -9.24 17.02
CA VAL A 366 -19.57 -9.91 16.12
C VAL A 366 -20.24 -10.15 14.77
N GLU A 367 -19.53 -9.84 13.69
CA GLU A 367 -19.92 -10.14 12.31
C GLU A 367 -18.82 -10.99 11.67
N VAL A 368 -19.21 -12.01 10.90
CA VAL A 368 -18.28 -12.85 10.15
C VAL A 368 -18.60 -12.71 8.67
N VAL A 369 -17.62 -12.30 7.88
CA VAL A 369 -17.74 -12.17 6.44
C VAL A 369 -16.80 -13.17 5.77
N HIS A 370 -17.37 -14.17 5.10
CA HIS A 370 -16.62 -15.23 4.44
C HIS A 370 -16.11 -14.79 3.05
N ASP A 371 -14.87 -15.14 2.72
CA ASP A 371 -14.25 -14.97 1.40
C ASP A 371 -13.96 -16.35 0.78
N ASP A 372 -14.81 -16.77 -0.15
CA ASP A 372 -14.70 -18.05 -0.87
C ASP A 372 -13.39 -18.18 -1.65
N SER A 373 -12.83 -17.05 -2.14
CA SER A 373 -11.64 -17.08 -3.01
C SER A 373 -10.37 -17.49 -2.26
N ARG A 374 -10.37 -17.29 -0.94
CA ARG A 374 -9.27 -17.63 -0.04
C ARG A 374 -9.68 -18.67 1.00
N ASN A 375 -10.96 -19.05 1.04
CA ASN A 375 -11.54 -19.85 2.11
C ASN A 375 -11.15 -19.30 3.49
N SER A 376 -11.39 -18.00 3.70
CA SER A 376 -11.02 -17.27 4.92
C SER A 376 -12.20 -16.46 5.45
N ASP A 377 -12.22 -16.27 6.77
CA ASP A 377 -13.24 -15.51 7.48
C ASP A 377 -12.65 -14.21 8.02
N LEU A 378 -13.26 -13.08 7.65
CA LEU A 378 -13.06 -11.80 8.32
C LEU A 378 -14.03 -11.74 9.51
N THR A 379 -13.51 -11.91 10.72
CA THR A 379 -14.29 -11.78 11.96
C THR A 379 -14.13 -10.38 12.53
N ILE A 380 -15.19 -9.59 12.49
CA ILE A 380 -15.22 -8.19 12.95
C ILE A 380 -15.90 -8.12 14.32
N ARG A 381 -15.18 -7.57 15.30
CA ARG A 381 -15.64 -7.34 16.68
C ARG A 381 -15.91 -5.86 16.88
N TYR A 382 -17.17 -5.53 17.14
CA TYR A 382 -17.62 -4.16 17.36
C TYR A 382 -17.70 -3.87 18.86
N TYR A 383 -17.11 -2.75 19.25
CA TYR A 383 -17.12 -2.25 20.63
C TYR A 383 -17.81 -0.88 20.64
N ASP A 384 -18.91 -0.78 21.37
CA ASP A 384 -19.65 0.45 21.55
C ASP A 384 -18.88 1.39 22.48
N SER A 385 -18.85 2.68 22.15
CA SER A 385 -18.40 3.71 23.08
C SER A 385 -19.45 3.97 24.18
N GLU A 386 -19.02 4.57 25.30
CA GLU A 386 -19.88 4.95 26.43
C GLU A 386 -21.09 5.82 26.03
N ASP A 387 -20.95 6.62 24.96
CA ASP A 387 -22.01 7.47 24.41
C ASP A 387 -22.97 6.73 23.45
N GLY A 388 -22.78 5.42 23.27
CA GLY A 388 -23.62 4.56 22.42
C GLY A 388 -23.24 4.55 20.94
N VAL A 389 -22.19 5.28 20.53
CA VAL A 389 -21.70 5.24 19.14
C VAL A 389 -20.59 4.19 19.03
N CYS A 390 -20.75 3.20 18.14
CA CYS A 390 -19.72 2.18 17.90
C CYS A 390 -18.58 2.73 17.04
N ARG A 391 -17.55 3.31 17.66
CA ARG A 391 -16.38 3.86 16.94
C ARG A 391 -15.27 2.85 16.70
N THR A 392 -15.30 1.70 17.36
CA THR A 392 -14.18 0.76 17.35
C THR A 392 -14.62 -0.59 16.78
N ALA A 393 -13.99 -0.97 15.67
CA ALA A 393 -14.10 -2.29 15.08
C ALA A 393 -12.70 -2.92 15.01
N PHE A 394 -12.55 -4.09 15.63
CA PHE A 394 -11.32 -4.86 15.67
C PHE A 394 -11.54 -6.20 14.99
N ALA A 395 -10.74 -6.51 13.97
CA ALA A 395 -10.98 -7.62 13.06
C ALA A 395 -9.79 -8.55 12.96
N SER A 396 -10.07 -9.84 12.76
CA SER A 396 -9.07 -10.85 12.44
C SER A 396 -9.47 -11.58 11.16
N VAL A 397 -8.47 -12.08 10.42
CA VAL A 397 -8.68 -12.84 9.20
C VAL A 397 -8.06 -14.23 9.35
N SER A 398 -8.90 -15.26 9.30
CA SER A 398 -8.43 -16.65 9.36
C SER A 398 -7.61 -17.01 8.12
N HIS A 399 -6.61 -17.89 8.27
CA HIS A 399 -5.72 -18.34 7.18
C HIS A 399 -4.94 -17.22 6.46
N GLN A 400 -4.92 -16.02 7.02
CA GLN A 400 -4.16 -14.90 6.47
C GLN A 400 -2.83 -14.76 7.21
N GLN A 401 -1.75 -14.69 6.43
CA GLN A 401 -0.42 -14.31 6.92
C GLN A 401 -0.28 -12.77 6.96
N HIS A 402 0.92 -12.24 6.71
CA HIS A 402 1.15 -10.79 6.62
C HIS A 402 0.72 -10.23 5.26
N GLU A 403 -0.59 -10.00 5.11
CA GLU A 403 -1.20 -9.57 3.85
C GLU A 403 -2.24 -8.46 4.07
N CYS A 404 -2.63 -7.79 2.98
CA CYS A 404 -3.73 -6.84 2.92
C CYS A 404 -4.56 -7.12 1.68
N ARG A 405 -5.87 -7.31 1.85
CA ARG A 405 -6.77 -7.82 0.81
C ARG A 405 -7.97 -6.90 0.63
N GLN A 406 -8.47 -6.81 -0.60
CA GLN A 406 -9.63 -5.99 -0.96
C GLN A 406 -10.86 -6.29 -0.12
N HIS A 407 -11.13 -7.57 0.17
CA HIS A 407 -12.25 -7.96 1.01
C HIS A 407 -12.23 -7.27 2.39
N THR A 408 -11.05 -7.18 3.02
CA THR A 408 -10.86 -6.49 4.30
C THR A 408 -10.96 -4.97 4.13
N CYS A 409 -10.32 -4.40 3.10
CA CYS A 409 -10.38 -2.97 2.80
C CYS A 409 -11.81 -2.47 2.56
N GLU A 410 -12.61 -3.23 1.80
CA GLU A 410 -14.00 -2.90 1.53
C GLU A 410 -14.85 -2.90 2.81
N ASN A 411 -14.68 -3.89 3.69
CA ASN A 411 -15.41 -3.94 4.95
C ASN A 411 -14.96 -2.85 5.94
N ALA A 412 -13.67 -2.52 5.94
CA ALA A 412 -13.13 -1.38 6.69
C ALA A 412 -13.80 -0.07 6.22
N TRP A 413 -13.89 0.13 4.91
CA TRP A 413 -14.57 1.29 4.33
C TRP A 413 -16.05 1.35 4.72
N LYS A 414 -16.81 0.26 4.56
CA LYS A 414 -18.23 0.20 4.95
C LYS A 414 -18.48 0.59 6.41
N PHE A 415 -17.53 0.30 7.29
CA PHE A 415 -17.60 0.75 8.68
C PHE A 415 -17.27 2.23 8.79
N ILE A 416 -16.10 2.65 8.27
CA ILE A 416 -15.57 3.99 8.51
C ILE A 416 -16.35 5.10 7.81
N SER A 417 -16.94 4.81 6.64
CA SER A 417 -17.66 5.78 5.82
C SER A 417 -18.94 6.30 6.46
N LYS A 418 -19.37 5.69 7.58
CA LYS A 418 -20.53 6.11 8.38
C LYS A 418 -20.22 7.32 9.27
N PHE A 419 -18.94 7.66 9.43
CA PHE A 419 -18.49 8.73 10.32
C PHE A 419 -18.13 9.99 9.57
N THR A 420 -18.37 11.11 10.24
CA THR A 420 -17.98 12.46 9.84
C THR A 420 -17.44 13.15 11.10
N ARG A 421 -16.45 14.02 10.94
CA ARG A 421 -15.88 14.79 12.06
C ARG A 421 -16.79 15.94 12.49
#